data_AF-X8DZQ5-F1
#
_entry.id   AF-X8DZQ5-F1
#
_cell.length_a   1.000
_cell.length_b   1.000
_cell.length_c   1.000
_cell.angle_alpha   90.00
_cell.angle_beta   90.00
_cell.angle_gamma   90.00
#
_symmetry.space_group_name_H-M   'P 1'
#
loop_
_entity.id
_entity.type
_entity.pdbx_description
1 polymer ?
#
loop_
_entity_poly.entity_id
_entity_poly.type
_entity_poly.pdbx_seq_one_letter_code
_entity_poly.pdbx_strand_id
1 'polypeptide(L)'
;MTISNPLDVPLPTFGAMSKATVWRDYRDLRVEQCAAAIIADAETQREQIGNDRCVYHLGDTSIVLKWLWSGGQHQAAVDVAVAIWRRVRTLQRARGWTLWSARDCVDSVRLGLDGFGWPDADHRRFVSLFSAETGRGRR
;
A
#
# COMPACT_ATOMS: atom_id res chain seq x y z
N MET A 1 -18.70 -15.66 11.08
CA MET A 1 -18.46 -14.29 11.58
C MET A 1 -18.23 -13.40 10.37
N THR A 2 -19.22 -12.60 10.00
CA THR A 2 -19.13 -11.65 8.88
C THR A 2 -18.24 -10.50 9.33
N ILE A 3 -17.08 -10.30 8.70
CA ILE A 3 -16.26 -9.11 8.94
C ILE A 3 -17.04 -7.95 8.33
N SER A 4 -17.76 -7.19 9.15
CA SER A 4 -18.44 -5.98 8.72
C SER A 4 -17.41 -5.01 8.13
N ASN A 5 -17.72 -4.46 6.97
CA ASN A 5 -16.94 -3.39 6.38
C ASN A 5 -17.01 -2.16 7.32
N PRO A 6 -15.91 -1.57 7.82
CA PRO A 6 -15.92 -0.29 8.53
C PRO A 6 -16.65 0.85 7.80
N LEU A 7 -16.87 0.76 6.48
CA LEU A 7 -17.73 1.69 5.74
C LEU A 7 -19.24 1.38 5.89
N ASP A 8 -19.61 0.18 6.31
CA ASP A 8 -20.99 -0.25 6.59
C ASP A 8 -21.42 0.02 8.03
N VAL A 9 -20.47 0.33 8.93
CA VAL A 9 -20.81 0.91 10.23
C VAL A 9 -21.40 2.30 9.98
N PRO A 10 -22.59 2.62 10.53
CA PRO A 10 -23.09 3.98 10.50
C PRO A 10 -22.12 4.86 11.29
N LEU A 11 -21.21 5.54 10.58
CA LEU A 11 -20.43 6.60 11.18
C LEU A 11 -21.43 7.68 11.60
N PRO A 12 -21.34 8.23 12.83
CA PRO A 12 -22.08 9.43 13.15
C PRO A 12 -21.75 10.47 12.09
N THR A 13 -22.75 11.24 11.65
CA THR A 13 -22.60 12.30 10.65
C THR A 13 -21.56 13.30 11.15
N PHE A 14 -20.28 13.04 10.87
CA PHE A 14 -19.22 14.03 10.95
C PHE A 14 -19.53 15.04 9.83
N GLY A 15 -20.29 16.08 10.20
CA GLY A 15 -20.69 17.24 9.41
C GLY A 15 -20.65 17.07 7.88
N ALA A 16 -21.80 16.86 7.24
CA ALA A 16 -22.01 16.96 5.78
C ALA A 16 -21.09 16.12 4.84
N MET A 17 -20.10 15.39 5.35
CA MET A 17 -19.11 14.72 4.54
C MET A 17 -19.60 13.34 4.10
N SER A 18 -19.53 13.06 2.79
CA SER A 18 -19.90 11.75 2.25
C SER A 18 -18.91 10.65 2.68
N LYS A 19 -19.37 9.40 2.83
CA LYS A 19 -18.50 8.23 3.10
C LYS A 19 -17.35 8.10 2.11
N ALA A 20 -17.58 8.45 0.84
CA ALA A 20 -16.56 8.42 -0.20
C ALA A 20 -15.46 9.45 0.03
N THR A 21 -15.80 10.64 0.56
CA THR A 21 -14.83 11.67 0.92
C THR A 21 -14.01 11.23 2.13
N VAL A 22 -14.65 10.73 3.19
CA VAL A 22 -13.96 10.21 4.39
C VAL A 22 -12.96 9.11 4.00
N TRP A 23 -13.37 8.19 3.13
CA TRP A 23 -12.49 7.13 2.64
C TRP A 23 -11.32 7.66 1.83
N ARG A 24 -11.55 8.63 0.94
CA ARG A 24 -10.49 9.27 0.16
C ARG A 24 -9.45 9.91 1.08
N ASP A 25 -9.89 10.73 2.02
CA ASP A 25 -9.00 11.47 2.91
C ASP A 25 -8.22 10.52 3.83
N TYR A 26 -8.89 9.48 4.36
CA TYR A 26 -8.24 8.43 5.13
C TYR A 26 -7.19 7.67 4.30
N ARG A 27 -7.54 7.30 3.06
CA ARG A 27 -6.62 6.62 2.14
C ARG A 27 -5.39 7.48 1.87
N ASP A 28 -5.57 8.75 1.52
CA ASP A 28 -4.47 9.64 1.18
C ASP A 28 -3.55 9.86 2.38
N LEU A 29 -4.11 10.04 3.58
CA LEU A 29 -3.35 10.10 4.83
C LEU A 29 -2.53 8.82 5.05
N ARG A 30 -3.14 7.63 4.87
CA ARG A 30 -2.44 6.35 5.06
C ARG A 30 -1.35 6.13 4.01
N VAL A 31 -1.58 6.54 2.77
CA VAL A 31 -0.58 6.50 1.70
C VAL A 31 0.64 7.34 2.08
N GLU A 32 0.42 8.58 2.52
CA GLU A 32 1.51 9.48 2.93
C GLU A 32 2.27 8.94 4.15
N GLN A 33 1.55 8.51 5.19
CA GLN A 33 2.17 7.96 6.40
C GLN A 33 3.00 6.71 6.12
N CYS A 34 2.45 5.78 5.34
CA CYS A 34 3.15 4.54 4.99
C CYS A 34 4.39 4.83 4.14
N ALA A 35 4.27 5.69 3.12
CA ALA A 35 5.41 6.06 2.30
C ALA A 35 6.49 6.80 3.09
N ALA A 36 6.11 7.69 4.01
CA ALA A 36 7.05 8.38 4.89
C ALA A 36 7.77 7.43 5.83
N ALA A 37 7.06 6.47 6.45
CA ALA A 37 7.65 5.46 7.32
C ALA A 37 8.66 4.59 6.57
N ILE A 38 8.29 4.08 5.39
CA ILE A 38 9.19 3.30 4.52
C ILE A 38 10.48 4.07 4.22
N ILE A 39 10.39 5.38 3.96
CA ILE A 39 11.56 6.21 3.69
C ILE A 39 12.39 6.46 4.95
N ALA A 40 11.77 6.72 6.10
CA ALA A 40 12.48 6.91 7.37
C ALA A 40 13.24 5.65 7.81
N ASP A 41 12.65 4.47 7.61
CA ASP A 41 13.32 3.19 7.85
C ASP A 41 14.54 3.02 6.92
N ALA A 42 14.43 3.50 5.68
CA ALA A 42 15.50 3.46 4.69
C ALA A 42 16.66 4.40 5.05
N GLU A 43 16.35 5.60 5.55
CA GLU A 43 17.32 6.57 6.06
C GLU A 43 18.11 5.93 7.21
N THR A 44 17.39 5.38 8.19
CA THR A 44 18.00 4.68 9.34
C THR A 44 18.89 3.53 8.90
N GLN A 45 18.43 2.69 7.96
CA GLN A 45 19.25 1.58 7.46
C GLN A 45 20.47 2.08 6.68
N ARG A 46 20.34 3.11 5.84
CA ARG A 46 21.47 3.72 5.12
C ARG A 46 22.53 4.25 6.07
N GLU A 47 22.16 4.89 7.17
CA GLU A 47 23.11 5.40 8.17
C GLU A 47 23.91 4.27 8.83
N GLN A 48 23.29 3.10 9.01
CA GLN A 48 23.92 1.95 9.66
C GLN A 48 24.82 1.13 8.72
N ILE A 49 24.37 0.89 7.48
CA ILE A 49 25.03 -0.05 6.55
C ILE A 49 25.50 0.57 5.23
N GLY A 50 25.23 1.86 4.99
CA GLY A 50 25.70 2.60 3.82
C GLY A 50 25.09 2.17 2.48
N ASN A 51 23.92 1.54 2.45
CA ASN A 51 23.35 0.92 1.25
C ASN A 51 21.89 1.34 0.96
N ASP A 52 21.55 1.52 -0.31
CA ASP A 52 20.21 1.81 -0.85
C ASP A 52 19.28 0.57 -0.90
N ARG A 53 19.46 -0.38 0.02
CA ARG A 53 18.65 -1.59 0.01
C ARG A 53 17.17 -1.27 0.13
N CYS A 54 16.37 -2.08 -0.55
CA CYS A 54 14.94 -2.01 -0.43
C CYS A 54 14.52 -2.37 1.00
N VAL A 55 13.82 -1.45 1.67
CA VAL A 55 13.28 -1.62 3.03
C VAL A 55 11.76 -1.57 3.05
N TYR A 56 11.14 -1.92 1.93
CA TYR A 56 9.72 -1.72 1.75
C TYR A 56 8.93 -2.53 2.79
N HIS A 57 8.42 -1.86 3.83
CA HIS A 57 7.68 -2.46 4.92
C HIS A 57 6.33 -1.77 5.06
N LEU A 58 5.26 -2.45 4.63
CA LEU A 58 3.91 -1.88 4.62
C LEU A 58 3.29 -1.78 6.01
N GLY A 59 3.82 -2.51 7.00
CA GLY A 59 3.32 -2.53 8.38
C GLY A 59 1.82 -2.83 8.43
N ASP A 60 1.09 -2.05 9.22
CA ASP A 60 -0.37 -2.16 9.36
C ASP A 60 -1.12 -1.92 8.04
N THR A 61 -0.49 -1.28 7.05
CA THR A 61 -1.11 -1.08 5.74
C THR A 61 -1.33 -2.40 5.04
N SER A 62 -0.50 -3.42 5.28
CA SER A 62 -0.75 -4.79 4.79
C SER A 62 -2.12 -5.29 5.24
N ILE A 63 -2.48 -5.08 6.52
CA ILE A 63 -3.78 -5.50 7.07
C ILE A 63 -4.93 -4.78 6.37
N VAL A 64 -4.79 -3.48 6.09
CA VAL A 64 -5.79 -2.70 5.32
C VAL A 64 -5.96 -3.27 3.91
N LEU A 65 -4.86 -3.58 3.22
CA LEU A 65 -4.89 -4.19 1.89
C LEU A 65 -5.62 -5.53 1.90
N LYS A 66 -5.29 -6.41 2.86
CA LYS A 66 -5.97 -7.70 3.00
C LYS A 66 -7.45 -7.52 3.33
N TRP A 67 -7.80 -6.59 4.23
CA TRP A 67 -9.18 -6.36 4.59
C TRP A 67 -10.01 -5.89 3.39
N LEU A 68 -9.51 -4.93 2.60
CA LEU A 68 -10.14 -4.51 1.34
C LEU A 68 -10.29 -5.69 0.37
N TRP A 69 -9.25 -6.50 0.25
CA TRP A 69 -9.25 -7.67 -0.62
C TRP A 69 -10.31 -8.69 -0.22
N SER A 70 -10.32 -9.12 1.04
CA SER A 70 -11.31 -10.07 1.56
C SER A 70 -12.74 -9.53 1.53
N GLY A 71 -12.92 -8.21 1.55
CA GLY A 71 -14.20 -7.54 1.33
C GLY A 71 -14.63 -7.44 -0.14
N GLY A 72 -13.89 -8.04 -1.08
CA GLY A 72 -14.17 -8.01 -2.52
C GLY A 72 -13.74 -6.72 -3.22
N GLN A 73 -13.18 -5.75 -2.49
CA GLN A 73 -12.71 -4.46 -3.02
C GLN A 73 -11.27 -4.59 -3.58
N HIS A 74 -11.04 -5.55 -4.46
CA HIS A 74 -9.70 -5.88 -4.98
C HIS A 74 -9.02 -4.69 -5.66
N GLN A 75 -9.76 -3.90 -6.45
CA GLN A 75 -9.21 -2.73 -7.12
C GLN A 75 -8.79 -1.65 -6.12
N ALA A 76 -9.59 -1.41 -5.08
CA ALA A 76 -9.24 -0.43 -4.05
C ALA A 76 -7.96 -0.82 -3.30
N ALA A 77 -7.79 -2.11 -2.98
CA ALA A 77 -6.55 -2.62 -2.39
C ALA A 77 -5.34 -2.36 -3.31
N VAL A 78 -5.47 -2.66 -4.60
CA VAL A 78 -4.42 -2.41 -5.60
C VAL A 78 -4.12 -0.91 -5.71
N ASP A 79 -5.13 -0.07 -5.78
CA ASP A 79 -4.99 1.38 -5.91
C ASP A 79 -4.24 1.99 -4.71
N VAL A 80 -4.47 1.48 -3.49
CA VAL A 80 -3.72 1.89 -2.29
C VAL A 80 -2.25 1.51 -2.43
N ALA A 81 -1.95 0.25 -2.76
CA ALA A 81 -0.57 -0.21 -2.91
C ALA A 81 0.17 0.57 -4.03
N VAL A 82 -0.48 0.82 -5.17
CA VAL A 82 0.07 1.61 -6.28
C VAL A 82 0.35 3.04 -5.83
N ALA A 83 -0.55 3.65 -5.05
CA ALA A 83 -0.37 5.01 -4.54
C ALA A 83 0.85 5.10 -3.61
N ILE A 84 1.01 4.14 -2.68
CA ILE A 84 2.18 4.06 -1.79
C ILE A 84 3.46 3.89 -2.62
N TRP A 85 3.47 2.95 -3.57
CA TRP A 85 4.62 2.74 -4.45
C TRP A 85 5.02 3.99 -5.24
N ARG A 86 4.06 4.68 -5.84
CA ARG A 86 4.31 5.95 -6.55
C ARG A 86 4.84 7.01 -5.61
N ARG A 87 4.28 7.12 -4.39
CA ARG A 87 4.71 8.12 -3.40
C ARG A 87 6.12 7.86 -2.88
N VAL A 88 6.44 6.62 -2.52
CA VAL A 88 7.81 6.19 -2.16
C VAL A 88 8.79 6.58 -3.26
N ARG A 89 8.49 6.26 -4.52
CA ARG A 89 9.37 6.63 -5.65
C ARG A 89 9.54 8.15 -5.80
N THR A 90 8.49 8.94 -5.58
CA THR A 90 8.60 10.40 -5.58
C THR A 90 9.56 10.88 -4.48
N LEU A 91 9.47 10.31 -3.27
CA LEU A 91 10.36 10.64 -2.15
C LEU A 91 11.81 10.20 -2.42
N GLN A 92 12.02 9.04 -3.03
CA GLN A 92 13.34 8.56 -3.45
C GLN A 92 13.97 9.49 -4.50
N ARG A 93 13.19 9.93 -5.50
CA ARG A 93 13.66 10.90 -6.52
C ARG A 93 14.07 12.23 -5.90
N ALA A 94 13.27 12.76 -4.98
CA ALA A 94 13.58 14.01 -4.30
C ALA A 94 14.90 13.94 -3.51
N ARG A 95 15.31 12.75 -3.08
CA ARG A 95 16.57 12.49 -2.36
C ARG A 95 17.73 12.05 -3.26
N GLY A 96 17.50 11.85 -4.56
CA GLY A 96 18.51 11.32 -5.48
C GLY A 96 18.87 9.84 -5.25
N TRP A 97 17.95 9.06 -4.67
CA TRP A 97 18.18 7.66 -4.34
C TRP A 97 17.87 6.70 -5.50
N THR A 98 18.44 5.50 -5.43
CA THR A 98 18.07 4.40 -6.32
C THR A 98 16.58 4.08 -6.18
N LEU A 99 15.85 4.02 -7.30
CA LEU A 99 14.42 3.76 -7.28
C LEU A 99 14.14 2.28 -7.12
N TRP A 100 13.34 1.93 -6.12
CA TRP A 100 12.88 0.55 -5.97
C TRP A 100 11.81 0.22 -7.02
N SER A 101 11.81 -1.04 -7.42
CA SER A 101 10.96 -1.57 -8.48
C SER A 101 9.52 -1.77 -8.04
N ALA A 102 8.63 -1.99 -9.00
CA ALA A 102 7.26 -2.43 -8.72
C ALA A 102 7.24 -3.81 -8.02
N ARG A 103 8.18 -4.69 -8.38
CA ARG A 103 8.34 -6.01 -7.77
C ARG A 103 8.66 -5.91 -6.29
N ASP A 104 9.54 -5.00 -5.90
CA ASP A 104 9.89 -4.79 -4.48
C ASP A 104 8.65 -4.51 -3.62
N CYS A 105 7.74 -3.65 -4.11
CA CYS A 105 6.48 -3.37 -3.41
C CYS A 105 5.58 -4.62 -3.31
N VAL A 106 5.47 -5.38 -4.40
CA VAL A 106 4.66 -6.60 -4.46
C VAL A 106 5.19 -7.68 -3.53
N ASP A 107 6.51 -7.90 -3.52
CA ASP A 107 7.16 -8.87 -2.65
C ASP A 107 6.94 -8.49 -1.17
N SER A 108 6.94 -7.19 -0.85
CA SER A 108 6.58 -6.70 0.49
C SER A 108 5.12 -6.89 0.87
N VAL A 109 4.18 -6.82 -0.08
CA VAL A 109 2.78 -7.22 0.18
C VAL A 109 2.72 -8.70 0.53
N ARG A 110 3.47 -9.55 -0.19
CA ARG A 110 3.51 -10.99 0.12
C ARG A 110 4.05 -11.24 1.51
N LEU A 111 5.19 -10.63 1.85
CA LEU A 111 5.83 -10.79 3.16
C LEU A 111 4.95 -10.25 4.28
N GLY A 112 4.38 -9.05 4.12
CA GLY A 112 3.53 -8.43 5.13
C GLY A 112 2.19 -9.14 5.36
N LEU A 113 1.79 -10.02 4.44
CA LEU A 113 0.59 -10.84 4.53
C LEU A 113 0.87 -12.32 4.75
N ASP A 114 2.14 -12.69 4.85
CA ASP A 114 2.52 -14.04 5.21
C ASP A 114 2.00 -14.37 6.61
N GLY A 115 1.52 -15.60 6.81
CA GLY A 115 0.85 -16.00 8.05
C GLY A 115 -0.56 -15.43 8.28
N PHE A 116 -1.02 -14.46 7.49
CA PHE A 116 -2.39 -13.93 7.56
C PHE A 116 -3.37 -14.67 6.65
N GLY A 117 -3.03 -15.85 6.13
CA GLY A 117 -3.92 -16.59 5.23
C GLY A 117 -4.13 -15.87 3.89
N TRP A 118 -3.04 -15.35 3.33
CA TRP A 118 -2.99 -14.75 2.00
C TRP A 118 -2.57 -15.79 0.94
N PRO A 119 -3.53 -16.41 0.23
CA PRO A 119 -3.24 -17.53 -0.66
C PRO A 119 -2.48 -17.11 -1.91
N ASP A 120 -1.74 -18.04 -2.50
CA ASP A 120 -0.99 -17.79 -3.74
C ASP A 120 -1.89 -17.34 -4.91
N ALA A 121 -3.13 -17.83 -4.95
CA ALA A 121 -4.09 -17.44 -5.97
C ALA A 121 -4.45 -15.95 -5.86
N ASP A 122 -4.71 -15.46 -4.64
CA ASP A 122 -4.98 -14.04 -4.38
C ASP A 122 -3.74 -13.20 -4.65
N HIS A 123 -2.57 -13.67 -4.23
CA HIS A 123 -1.33 -12.97 -4.50
C HIS A 123 -1.08 -12.82 -6.00
N ARG A 124 -1.23 -13.89 -6.79
CA ARG A 124 -1.09 -13.83 -8.26
C ARG A 124 -2.10 -12.86 -8.88
N ARG A 125 -3.34 -12.87 -8.41
CA ARG A 125 -4.37 -11.94 -8.90
C ARG A 125 -4.02 -10.50 -8.55
N PHE A 126 -3.55 -10.24 -7.34
CA PHE A 126 -3.09 -8.93 -6.90
C PHE A 126 -1.93 -8.43 -7.78
N VAL A 127 -0.91 -9.27 -8.00
CA VAL A 127 0.24 -8.97 -8.88
C VAL A 127 -0.23 -8.60 -10.29
N SER A 128 -1.19 -9.34 -10.85
CA SER A 128 -1.72 -9.08 -12.18
C SER A 128 -2.38 -7.70 -12.27
N LEU A 129 -3.22 -7.34 -11.30
CA LEU A 129 -3.88 -6.04 -11.25
C LEU A 129 -2.89 -4.90 -11.03
N PHE A 130 -1.97 -5.07 -10.07
CA PHE A 130 -0.92 -4.09 -9.78
C PHE A 130 -0.01 -3.84 -11.00
N SER A 131 0.36 -4.90 -11.71
CA SER A 131 1.20 -4.80 -12.91
C SER A 131 0.47 -4.08 -14.05
N ALA A 132 -0.85 -4.28 -14.19
CA ALA A 132 -1.64 -3.55 -15.17
C ALA A 132 -1.63 -2.03 -14.90
N GLU A 133 -1.68 -1.62 -13.63
CA GLU A 133 -1.69 -0.20 -13.21
C GLU A 133 -0.30 0.47 -13.24
N THR A 134 0.76 -0.32 -13.12
CA THR A 134 2.15 0.20 -13.06
C THR A 134 2.92 0.01 -14.37
N GLY A 135 2.48 -0.92 -15.23
CA GLY A 135 3.09 -1.22 -16.53
C GLY A 135 2.57 -0.39 -17.71
N ARG A 136 1.45 0.34 -17.58
CA ARG A 136 0.84 1.18 -18.64
C ARG A 136 1.64 2.45 -19.02
N GLY A 137 2.91 2.56 -18.62
CA GLY A 137 3.82 3.66 -18.99
C GLY A 137 4.76 3.38 -20.17
N ARG A 138 4.53 2.33 -20.97
CA ARG A 138 5.27 2.05 -22.21
C ARG A 138 4.31 1.81 -23.37
N ARG A 139 3.74 2.88 -23.92
CA ARG A 139 3.38 3.01 -25.35
C ARG A 139 3.53 4.46 -25.75
#